data_AF-A0A847X8L1-F1
#
_entry.id   AF-A0A847X8L1-F1
#
_cell.length_a   1.000
_cell.length_b   1.000
_cell.length_c   1.000
_cell.angle_alpha   90.00
_cell.angle_beta   90.00
_cell.angle_gamma   90.00
#
_symmetry.space_group_name_H-M   'P 1'
#
loop_
_entity.id
_entity.type
_entity.pdbx_description
1 polymer ?
#
loop_
_entity_poly.entity_id
_entity_poly.type
_entity_poly.pdbx_seq_one_letter_code
_entity_poly.pdbx_strand_id
1 'polypeptide(L)'
;MLKKLKKLLLVILFFGSIIIFIDMKYLSISRLKVKEVVLEYDQIPQSFDKSKILIFSDVYGDEKQLQKVVKQVDEIKPDFIIFLGNLFENQDNDIKLIQKSLESMDAPLGKFSILGEKDYDYDLESLKQLYSDTGFRLIENDILQIHRFEDEYIHFAFIDRFGSNMENVISEQDTFTLTFSHSPNVINRGILFSGKTMNGKVNVPLIGSIYFQDEPTKFYTKSKNLDLYLTAGVGTDSPQIRFLADPNIIVVELKSSK
;
A
#
# COMPACT_ATOMS: atom_id res chain seq x y z
N MET A 1 -7.25 39.80 34.54
CA MET A 1 -7.45 38.35 34.34
C MET A 1 -7.34 37.95 32.87
N LEU A 2 -8.11 38.56 31.96
CA LEU A 2 -8.13 38.25 30.52
C LEU A 2 -6.75 38.31 29.82
N LYS A 3 -5.90 39.30 30.13
CA LYS A 3 -4.54 39.41 29.56
C LYS A 3 -3.63 38.22 29.93
N LYS A 4 -3.73 37.71 31.17
CA LYS A 4 -2.96 36.55 31.64
C LYS A 4 -3.45 35.26 30.95
N LEU A 5 -4.77 35.11 30.80
CA LEU A 5 -5.38 33.98 30.09
C LEU A 5 -4.98 33.96 28.60
N LYS A 6 -5.01 35.12 27.91
CA LYS A 6 -4.54 35.22 26.52
C LYS A 6 -3.06 34.85 26.39
N LYS A 7 -2.20 35.32 27.30
CA LYS A 7 -0.77 34.96 27.30
C LYS A 7 -0.57 33.46 27.51
N LEU A 8 -1.30 32.85 28.44
CA LEU A 8 -1.25 31.41 28.67
C LEU A 8 -1.70 30.63 27.43
N LEU A 9 -2.81 31.04 26.79
CA LEU A 9 -3.29 30.41 25.56
C LEU A 9 -2.26 30.47 24.44
N LEU A 10 -1.62 31.62 24.23
CA LEU A 10 -0.57 31.76 23.22
C LEU A 10 0.63 30.85 23.49
N VAL A 11 1.02 30.70 24.76
CA VAL A 11 2.09 29.77 25.16
C VAL A 11 1.69 28.32 24.85
N ILE A 12 0.46 27.92 25.17
CA ILE A 12 -0.05 26.57 24.87
C ILE A 12 -0.06 26.32 23.36
N LEU A 13 -0.56 27.27 22.58
CA LEU A 13 -0.58 27.15 21.11
C LEU A 13 0.82 27.05 20.52
N PHE A 14 1.77 27.84 21.04
CA PHE A 14 3.16 27.79 20.60
C PHE A 14 3.78 26.41 20.85
N PHE A 15 3.73 25.91 22.08
CA PHE A 15 4.28 24.60 22.40
C PHE A 15 3.51 23.46 21.69
N GLY A 16 2.19 23.60 21.56
CA GLY A 16 1.36 22.66 20.79
C GLY A 16 1.79 22.59 19.32
N SER A 17 2.07 23.73 18.70
CA SER A 17 2.55 23.77 17.31
C SER A 17 3.91 23.11 17.12
N ILE A 18 4.81 23.24 18.11
CA ILE A 18 6.12 22.56 18.11
C ILE A 18 5.93 21.04 18.21
N ILE A 19 5.07 20.58 19.11
CA ILE A 19 4.78 19.15 19.26
C ILE A 19 4.19 18.58 17.97
N ILE A 20 3.24 19.28 17.36
CA ILE A 20 2.65 18.87 16.07
C ILE A 20 3.74 18.82 15.00
N PHE A 21 4.60 19.84 14.90
CA PHE A 21 5.68 19.84 13.92
C PHE A 21 6.66 18.66 14.11
N ILE A 22 7.04 18.36 15.36
CA ILE A 22 7.90 17.21 15.68
C ILE A 22 7.21 15.89 15.31
N ASP A 23 5.93 15.74 15.64
CA ASP A 23 5.15 14.56 15.26
C ASP A 23 5.11 14.42 13.73
N MET A 24 4.84 15.52 13.05
CA MET A 24 4.72 15.55 11.59
C MET A 24 6.00 15.13 10.88
N LYS A 25 7.13 15.60 11.39
CA LYS A 25 8.43 15.41 10.72
C LYS A 25 9.14 14.12 11.11
N TYR A 26 8.86 13.56 12.28
CA TYR A 26 9.64 12.44 12.83
C TYR A 26 8.78 11.29 13.36
N LEU A 27 7.77 11.58 14.20
CA LEU A 27 7.05 10.51 14.89
C LEU A 27 6.04 9.81 13.98
N SER A 28 5.22 10.55 13.23
CA SER A 28 4.23 9.95 12.32
C SER A 28 4.91 9.15 11.21
N ILE A 29 5.95 9.71 10.58
CA ILE A 29 6.73 9.03 9.53
C ILE A 29 7.35 7.73 10.03
N SER A 30 7.77 7.67 11.30
CA SER A 30 8.36 6.45 11.86
C SER A 30 7.35 5.39 12.31
N ARG A 31 6.05 5.71 12.34
CA ARG A 31 5.03 4.85 12.99
C ARG A 31 4.33 3.93 11.99
N LEU A 32 5.04 2.91 11.50
CA LEU A 32 4.44 1.88 10.66
C LEU A 32 3.29 1.16 11.41
N LYS A 33 2.13 1.08 10.76
CA LYS A 33 0.95 0.34 11.25
C LYS A 33 0.66 -0.88 10.37
N VAL A 34 0.07 -1.90 10.98
CA VAL A 34 -0.56 -3.00 10.25
C VAL A 34 -2.06 -2.77 10.21
N LYS A 35 -2.66 -2.92 9.03
CA LYS A 35 -4.11 -2.85 8.81
C LYS A 35 -4.61 -4.22 8.39
N GLU A 36 -5.35 -4.87 9.28
CA GLU A 36 -5.89 -6.20 9.03
C GLU A 36 -7.26 -6.10 8.34
N VAL A 37 -7.47 -6.93 7.32
CA VAL A 37 -8.72 -7.04 6.57
C VAL A 37 -9.04 -8.52 6.46
N VAL A 38 -10.26 -8.90 6.83
CA VAL A 38 -10.78 -10.26 6.60
C VAL A 38 -11.75 -10.21 5.44
N LEU A 39 -11.48 -11.00 4.40
CA LEU A 39 -12.37 -11.14 3.24
C LEU A 39 -13.01 -12.53 3.30
N GLU A 40 -14.32 -12.55 3.57
CA GLU A 40 -15.11 -13.77 3.75
C GLU A 40 -16.14 -13.89 2.61
N TYR A 41 -15.97 -14.89 1.75
CA TYR A 41 -16.78 -15.08 0.53
C TYR A 41 -16.93 -16.57 0.17
N ASP A 42 -18.09 -16.93 -0.39
CA ASP A 42 -18.38 -18.29 -0.88
C ASP A 42 -17.50 -18.66 -2.09
N GLN A 43 -17.07 -17.67 -2.88
CA GLN A 43 -16.23 -17.88 -4.06
C GLN A 43 -14.79 -18.23 -3.71
N ILE A 44 -14.33 -18.03 -2.46
CA ILE A 44 -12.99 -18.39 -2.01
C ILE A 44 -12.93 -19.93 -1.86
N PRO A 45 -12.07 -20.65 -2.59
CA PRO A 45 -11.91 -22.09 -2.43
C PRO A 45 -11.35 -22.45 -1.05
N GLN A 46 -11.67 -23.64 -0.54
CA GLN A 46 -11.24 -24.08 0.79
C GLN A 46 -9.70 -24.14 0.91
N SER A 47 -8.99 -24.43 -0.18
CA SER A 47 -7.52 -24.40 -0.22
C SER A 47 -6.90 -23.02 0.04
N PHE A 48 -7.68 -21.94 -0.07
CA PHE A 48 -7.27 -20.58 0.24
C PHE A 48 -7.70 -20.13 1.64
N ASP A 49 -8.42 -20.94 2.41
CA ASP A 49 -8.86 -20.57 3.76
C ASP A 49 -7.66 -20.21 4.64
N LYS A 50 -7.75 -19.07 5.32
CA LYS A 50 -6.71 -18.43 6.15
C LYS A 50 -5.44 -18.03 5.41
N SER A 51 -5.45 -18.01 4.09
CA SER A 51 -4.31 -17.50 3.32
C SER A 51 -4.12 -16.01 3.63
N LYS A 52 -2.87 -15.61 3.81
CA LYS A 52 -2.51 -14.23 4.14
C LYS A 52 -1.81 -13.54 2.97
N ILE A 53 -2.27 -12.35 2.63
CA ILE A 53 -1.68 -11.48 1.60
C ILE A 53 -1.20 -10.21 2.29
N LEU A 54 0.10 -9.94 2.24
CA LEU A 54 0.66 -8.68 2.72
C LEU A 54 0.82 -7.71 1.55
N ILE A 55 0.26 -6.51 1.69
CA ILE A 55 0.24 -5.48 0.65
C ILE A 55 0.89 -4.21 1.17
N PHE A 56 1.83 -3.67 0.40
CA PHE A 56 2.50 -2.41 0.71
C PHE A 56 2.80 -1.61 -0.55
N SER A 57 3.15 -0.34 -0.40
CA SER A 57 3.41 0.59 -1.52
C SER A 57 4.34 1.73 -1.06
N ASP A 58 4.78 2.55 -2.01
CA ASP A 58 5.34 3.88 -1.76
C ASP A 58 6.50 3.86 -0.75
N VAL A 59 7.56 3.11 -1.08
CA VAL A 59 8.78 3.00 -0.26
C VAL A 59 9.63 4.26 -0.39
N TYR A 60 9.69 4.86 -1.59
CA TYR A 60 10.45 6.08 -1.88
C TYR A 60 11.92 6.04 -1.42
N GLY A 61 12.55 4.86 -1.44
CA GLY A 61 13.92 4.64 -0.98
C GLY A 61 14.11 4.65 0.55
N ASP A 62 13.04 4.70 1.34
CA ASP A 62 13.13 4.65 2.81
C ASP A 62 13.44 3.24 3.31
N GLU A 63 14.73 2.92 3.32
CA GLU A 63 15.28 1.65 3.81
C GLU A 63 14.81 1.34 5.24
N LYS A 64 14.76 2.33 6.13
CA LYS A 64 14.39 2.12 7.53
C LYS A 64 12.94 1.69 7.67
N GLN A 65 12.05 2.22 6.83
CA GLN A 65 10.66 1.77 6.78
C GLN A 65 10.55 0.40 6.14
N LEU A 66 11.27 0.16 5.04
CA LEU A 66 11.26 -1.13 4.38
C LEU A 66 11.74 -2.25 5.32
N GLN A 67 12.76 -2.00 6.15
CA GLN A 67 13.20 -2.95 7.19
C GLN A 67 12.12 -3.24 8.24
N LYS A 68 11.24 -2.28 8.56
CA LYS A 68 10.08 -2.55 9.41
C LYS A 68 9.06 -3.42 8.69
N VAL A 69 8.87 -3.25 7.39
CA VAL A 69 8.03 -4.14 6.57
C VAL A 69 8.60 -5.56 6.57
N VAL A 70 9.91 -5.73 6.38
CA VAL A 70 10.59 -7.05 6.48
C VAL A 70 10.29 -7.69 7.83
N LYS A 71 10.43 -6.94 8.93
CA LYS A 71 10.08 -7.44 10.26
C LYS A 71 8.61 -7.88 10.36
N GLN A 72 7.69 -7.14 9.76
CA GLN A 72 6.28 -7.55 9.71
C GLN A 72 6.07 -8.80 8.86
N VAL A 73 6.77 -8.95 7.73
CA VAL A 73 6.76 -10.18 6.92
C VAL A 73 7.20 -11.38 7.77
N ASP A 74 8.30 -11.26 8.52
CA ASP A 74 8.80 -12.34 9.39
C ASP A 74 7.82 -12.72 10.52
N GLU A 75 7.11 -11.72 11.08
CA GLU A 75 6.12 -11.91 12.14
C GLU A 75 4.81 -12.51 11.62
N ILE A 76 4.30 -12.02 10.48
CA ILE A 76 3.00 -12.39 9.90
C ILE A 76 3.09 -13.72 9.14
N LYS A 77 4.23 -13.96 8.49
CA LYS A 77 4.48 -15.08 7.55
C LYS A 77 3.40 -15.16 6.47
N PRO A 78 3.28 -14.13 5.61
CA PRO A 78 2.26 -14.12 4.57
C PRO A 78 2.54 -15.19 3.52
N ASP A 79 1.48 -15.73 2.92
CA ASP A 79 1.58 -16.64 1.76
C ASP A 79 2.00 -15.87 0.49
N PHE A 80 1.49 -14.65 0.36
CA PHE A 80 1.72 -13.76 -0.77
C PHE A 80 2.18 -12.38 -0.31
N ILE A 81 3.05 -11.76 -1.09
CA ILE A 81 3.39 -10.34 -0.92
C ILE A 81 3.08 -9.60 -2.21
N ILE A 82 2.35 -8.48 -2.08
CA ILE A 82 2.02 -7.58 -3.19
C ILE A 82 2.64 -6.21 -2.92
N PHE A 83 3.52 -5.77 -3.82
CA PHE A 83 4.08 -4.44 -3.79
C PHE A 83 3.44 -3.56 -4.88
N LEU A 84 2.79 -2.47 -4.48
CA LEU A 84 2.06 -1.61 -5.42
C LEU A 84 2.92 -0.52 -6.06
N GLY A 85 4.24 -0.66 -6.06
CA GLY A 85 5.17 0.26 -6.71
C GLY A 85 5.53 1.51 -5.90
N ASN A 86 6.24 2.43 -6.56
CA ASN A 86 6.98 3.58 -5.99
C ASN A 86 8.11 3.11 -5.05
N LEU A 87 9.05 2.34 -5.59
CA LEU A 87 10.20 1.86 -4.83
C LEU A 87 11.18 2.99 -4.50
N PHE A 88 11.43 3.86 -5.47
CA PHE A 88 12.40 4.95 -5.36
C PHE A 88 11.74 6.30 -5.67
N GLU A 89 12.15 7.34 -4.97
CA GLU A 89 11.73 8.72 -5.28
C GLU A 89 12.61 9.35 -6.37
N ASN A 90 13.90 9.00 -6.40
CA ASN A 90 14.90 9.48 -7.34
C ASN A 90 16.06 8.47 -7.48
N GLN A 91 17.06 8.82 -8.30
CA GLN A 91 18.20 7.96 -8.63
C GLN A 91 19.29 7.85 -7.55
N ASP A 92 19.24 8.64 -6.48
CA ASP A 92 20.32 8.74 -5.49
C ASP A 92 20.21 7.72 -4.34
N ASN A 93 19.23 6.82 -4.39
CA ASN A 93 18.94 5.88 -3.31
C ASN A 93 19.93 4.70 -3.27
N ASP A 94 20.20 4.17 -2.06
CA ASP A 94 21.04 2.98 -1.90
C ASP A 94 20.28 1.71 -2.32
N ILE A 95 20.44 1.36 -3.59
CA ILE A 95 19.83 0.19 -4.22
C ILE A 95 20.17 -1.09 -3.47
N LYS A 96 21.38 -1.23 -2.93
CA LYS A 96 21.85 -2.50 -2.35
C LYS A 96 21.10 -2.85 -1.07
N LEU A 97 20.84 -1.86 -0.21
CA LEU A 97 20.12 -2.07 1.04
C LEU A 97 18.64 -2.36 0.79
N ILE A 98 18.03 -1.66 -0.18
CA ILE A 98 16.66 -1.94 -0.62
C ILE A 98 16.55 -3.35 -1.21
N GLN A 99 17.44 -3.71 -2.14
CA GLN A 99 17.50 -5.04 -2.75
C GLN A 99 17.62 -6.14 -1.67
N LYS A 100 18.56 -6.00 -0.74
CA LYS A 100 18.73 -6.97 0.36
C LYS A 100 17.46 -7.10 1.21
N SER A 101 16.76 -6.00 1.45
CA SER A 101 15.50 -6.01 2.21
C SER A 101 14.42 -6.80 1.46
N LEU A 102 14.24 -6.56 0.17
CA LEU A 102 13.26 -7.28 -0.67
C LEU A 102 13.61 -8.77 -0.85
N GLU A 103 14.90 -9.09 -1.03
CA GLU A 103 15.39 -10.47 -1.09
C GLU A 103 15.06 -11.25 0.19
N SER A 104 15.18 -10.60 1.36
CA SER A 104 14.93 -11.25 2.65
C SER A 104 13.46 -11.54 2.95
N MET A 105 12.52 -10.98 2.18
CA MET A 105 11.10 -11.23 2.37
C MET A 105 10.71 -12.62 1.83
N ASP A 106 10.13 -13.44 2.70
CA ASP A 106 9.59 -14.75 2.34
C ASP A 106 8.08 -14.71 2.13
N ALA A 107 7.63 -15.34 1.05
CA ALA A 107 6.22 -15.49 0.66
C ALA A 107 6.11 -16.72 -0.24
N PRO A 108 5.83 -17.91 0.34
CA PRO A 108 6.04 -19.19 -0.34
C PRO A 108 5.19 -19.39 -1.60
N LEU A 109 4.13 -18.61 -1.79
CA LEU A 109 3.26 -18.70 -2.97
C LEU A 109 3.47 -17.57 -3.97
N GLY A 110 4.25 -16.55 -3.63
CA GLY A 110 4.69 -15.57 -4.60
C GLY A 110 4.82 -14.15 -4.05
N LYS A 111 5.75 -13.43 -4.68
CA LYS A 111 5.97 -12.00 -4.51
C LYS A 111 5.64 -11.32 -5.83
N PHE A 112 4.71 -10.40 -5.83
CA PHE A 112 4.24 -9.70 -7.03
C PHE A 112 4.43 -8.21 -6.87
N SER A 113 4.77 -7.53 -7.97
CA SER A 113 4.92 -6.09 -8.00
C SER A 113 4.24 -5.49 -9.23
N ILE A 114 3.85 -4.23 -9.13
CA ILE A 114 3.47 -3.36 -10.24
C ILE A 114 4.29 -2.08 -10.17
N LEU A 115 4.36 -1.33 -11.28
CA LEU A 115 5.02 -0.04 -11.30
C LEU A 115 4.11 1.05 -10.71
N GLY A 116 4.69 1.87 -9.84
CA GLY A 116 4.10 3.12 -9.37
C GLY A 116 4.44 4.28 -10.30
N GLU A 117 3.85 5.44 -10.03
CA GLU A 117 4.05 6.63 -10.87
C GLU A 117 5.52 7.09 -10.92
N LYS A 118 6.21 7.06 -9.77
CA LYS A 118 7.61 7.47 -9.62
C LYS A 118 8.61 6.47 -10.14
N ASP A 119 8.22 5.20 -10.28
CA ASP A 119 9.11 4.18 -10.85
C ASP A 119 9.47 4.47 -12.32
N TYR A 120 8.59 5.19 -13.05
CA TYR A 120 8.87 5.63 -14.42
C TYR A 120 9.88 6.77 -14.53
N ASP A 121 10.18 7.46 -13.42
CA ASP A 121 11.24 8.46 -13.35
C ASP A 121 12.63 7.80 -13.14
N TYR A 122 12.66 6.48 -12.93
CA TYR A 122 13.85 5.67 -12.71
C TYR A 122 14.23 4.85 -13.96
N ASP A 123 15.44 4.28 -13.99
CA ASP A 123 15.84 3.36 -15.04
C ASP A 123 15.07 2.03 -14.95
N LEU A 124 14.10 1.85 -15.84
CA LEU A 124 13.15 0.73 -15.80
C LEU A 124 13.82 -0.63 -15.96
N GLU A 125 14.90 -0.72 -16.73
CA GLU A 125 15.61 -1.98 -16.91
C GLU A 125 16.35 -2.39 -15.63
N SER A 126 17.02 -1.45 -14.95
CA SER A 126 17.58 -1.69 -13.62
C SER A 126 16.51 -2.09 -12.59
N LEU A 127 15.33 -1.46 -12.63
CA LEU A 127 14.25 -1.77 -11.70
C LEU A 127 13.65 -3.17 -11.95
N LYS A 128 13.46 -3.55 -13.23
CA LYS A 128 13.04 -4.90 -13.61
C LYS A 128 14.05 -5.95 -13.15
N GLN A 129 15.33 -5.69 -13.33
CA GLN A 129 16.39 -6.59 -12.87
C GLN A 129 16.34 -6.73 -11.34
N LEU A 130 16.18 -5.63 -10.61
CA LEU A 130 16.05 -5.66 -9.15
C LEU A 130 14.85 -6.50 -8.70
N TYR A 131 13.69 -6.36 -9.33
CA TYR A 131 12.54 -7.22 -9.01
C TYR A 131 12.84 -8.70 -9.28
N SER A 132 13.44 -9.01 -10.43
CA SER A 132 13.86 -10.37 -10.78
C SER A 132 14.82 -10.96 -9.73
N ASP A 133 15.87 -10.21 -9.36
CA ASP A 133 16.89 -10.67 -8.40
C ASP A 133 16.33 -10.88 -7.00
N THR A 134 15.30 -10.10 -6.64
CA THR A 134 14.62 -10.17 -5.33
C THR A 134 13.48 -11.19 -5.29
N GLY A 135 13.21 -11.88 -6.41
CA GLY A 135 12.13 -12.85 -6.56
C GLY A 135 10.73 -12.24 -6.64
N PHE A 136 10.62 -10.92 -6.85
CA PHE A 136 9.37 -10.26 -7.17
C PHE A 136 9.08 -10.38 -8.67
N ARG A 137 7.90 -10.88 -9.01
CA ARG A 137 7.42 -10.88 -10.39
C ARG A 137 6.75 -9.53 -10.67
N LEU A 138 7.33 -8.75 -11.58
CA LEU A 138 6.69 -7.53 -12.08
C LEU A 138 5.56 -7.89 -13.05
N ILE A 139 4.35 -7.40 -12.80
CA ILE A 139 3.16 -7.64 -13.62
C ILE A 139 2.72 -6.33 -14.27
N GLU A 140 2.49 -6.35 -15.57
CA GLU A 140 2.08 -5.18 -16.37
C GLU A 140 0.69 -5.45 -16.98
N ASN A 141 -0.37 -4.94 -16.33
CA ASN A 141 -1.76 -5.04 -16.81
C ASN A 141 -2.22 -6.47 -17.16
N ASP A 142 -2.21 -7.37 -16.19
CA ASP A 142 -2.53 -8.79 -16.39
C ASP A 142 -3.38 -9.39 -15.27
N ILE A 143 -4.05 -10.51 -15.56
CA ILE A 143 -4.79 -11.32 -14.58
C ILE A 143 -4.08 -12.65 -14.42
N LEU A 144 -3.68 -12.95 -13.19
CA LEU A 144 -3.10 -14.23 -12.85
C LEU A 144 -4.15 -15.13 -12.20
N GLN A 145 -4.28 -16.35 -12.72
CA GLN A 145 -4.89 -17.45 -11.98
C GLN A 145 -3.88 -17.96 -10.95
N ILE A 146 -4.21 -17.79 -9.68
CA ILE A 146 -3.40 -18.25 -8.56
C ILE A 146 -3.96 -19.59 -8.13
N HIS A 147 -3.24 -20.66 -8.42
CA HIS A 147 -3.64 -22.03 -8.09
C HIS A 147 -3.05 -22.49 -6.76
N ARG A 148 -3.85 -23.15 -5.93
CA ARG A 148 -3.37 -23.99 -4.82
C ARG A 148 -3.37 -25.47 -5.21
N PHE A 149 -4.35 -25.88 -6.00
CA PHE A 149 -4.50 -27.18 -6.64
C PHE A 149 -4.92 -26.99 -8.10
N GLU A 150 -4.95 -28.08 -8.89
CA GLU A 150 -5.22 -28.01 -10.34
C GLU A 150 -6.53 -27.27 -10.65
N ASP A 151 -7.62 -27.59 -9.94
CA ASP A 151 -8.96 -27.02 -10.18
C ASP A 151 -9.36 -25.91 -9.19
N GLU A 152 -8.51 -25.55 -8.22
CA GLU A 152 -8.82 -24.53 -7.20
C GLU A 152 -7.92 -23.32 -7.34
N TYR A 153 -8.51 -22.21 -7.78
CA TYR A 153 -7.81 -20.95 -7.99
C TYR A 153 -8.65 -19.73 -7.60
N ILE A 154 -7.94 -18.62 -7.40
CA ILE A 154 -8.47 -17.27 -7.33
C ILE A 154 -7.79 -16.40 -8.39
N HIS A 155 -8.34 -15.22 -8.68
CA HIS A 155 -7.71 -14.29 -9.61
C HIS A 155 -7.04 -13.13 -8.86
N PHE A 156 -5.80 -12.84 -9.24
CA PHE A 156 -5.14 -11.57 -8.95
C PHE A 156 -5.09 -10.74 -10.22
N ALA A 157 -5.81 -9.62 -10.22
CA ALA A 157 -5.81 -8.65 -11.30
C ALA A 157 -4.86 -7.50 -10.97
N PHE A 158 -3.90 -7.23 -11.84
CA PHE A 158 -2.92 -6.16 -11.66
C PHE A 158 -3.13 -5.07 -12.71
N ILE A 159 -3.28 -3.82 -12.27
CA ILE A 159 -3.57 -2.68 -13.13
C ILE A 159 -2.54 -1.59 -12.85
N ASP A 160 -1.76 -1.22 -13.87
CA ASP A 160 -0.80 -0.11 -13.76
C ASP A 160 -1.50 1.26 -13.83
N ARG A 161 -0.71 2.34 -13.84
CA ARG A 161 -1.23 3.71 -13.87
C ARG A 161 -1.99 4.09 -15.15
N PHE A 162 -1.78 3.37 -16.25
CA PHE A 162 -2.31 3.72 -17.57
C PHE A 162 -3.66 3.06 -17.85
N GLY A 163 -3.99 1.96 -17.15
CA GLY A 163 -5.29 1.29 -17.26
C GLY A 163 -5.68 0.93 -18.69
N SER A 164 -4.72 0.84 -19.61
CA SER A 164 -4.99 0.48 -21.00
C SER A 164 -5.35 -1.01 -21.05
N ASN A 165 -6.58 -1.32 -21.51
CA ASN A 165 -7.18 -2.65 -21.65
C ASN A 165 -7.89 -3.26 -20.42
N MET A 166 -8.70 -2.47 -19.72
CA MET A 166 -9.50 -2.94 -18.54
C MET A 166 -10.70 -3.84 -18.88
N GLU A 167 -11.14 -3.93 -20.14
CA GLU A 167 -12.35 -4.69 -20.50
C GLU A 167 -12.22 -6.20 -20.23
N ASN A 168 -11.00 -6.74 -20.30
CA ASN A 168 -10.72 -8.15 -20.05
C ASN A 168 -10.61 -8.48 -18.55
N VAL A 169 -10.41 -7.48 -17.69
CA VAL A 169 -10.16 -7.66 -16.24
C VAL A 169 -11.43 -7.86 -15.43
N ILE A 170 -12.58 -7.45 -15.98
CA ILE A 170 -13.84 -7.30 -15.24
C ILE A 170 -14.86 -8.43 -15.59
N SER A 171 -14.49 -9.40 -16.44
CA SER A 171 -15.49 -10.24 -17.14
C SER A 171 -15.92 -11.54 -16.45
N GLU A 172 -15.15 -12.12 -15.51
CA GLU A 172 -15.52 -13.40 -14.88
C GLU A 172 -16.09 -13.20 -13.46
N GLN A 173 -17.43 -13.17 -13.34
CA GLN A 173 -18.12 -12.96 -12.05
C GLN A 173 -18.19 -14.22 -11.16
N ASP A 174 -17.83 -15.38 -11.69
CA ASP A 174 -18.00 -16.66 -10.99
C ASP A 174 -16.79 -17.02 -10.10
N THR A 175 -15.65 -16.34 -10.28
CA THR A 175 -14.41 -16.58 -9.53
C THR A 175 -14.11 -15.41 -8.58
N PHE A 176 -13.49 -15.70 -7.43
CA PHE A 176 -13.05 -14.66 -6.52
C PHE A 176 -11.85 -13.90 -7.07
N THR A 177 -12.00 -12.60 -7.27
CA THR A 177 -10.96 -11.71 -7.82
C THR A 177 -10.55 -10.63 -6.84
N LEU A 178 -9.25 -10.49 -6.62
CA LEU A 178 -8.64 -9.35 -5.95
C LEU A 178 -7.92 -8.48 -6.98
N THR A 179 -8.16 -7.17 -6.93
CA THR A 179 -7.49 -6.23 -7.82
C THR A 179 -6.47 -5.40 -7.07
N PHE A 180 -5.31 -5.21 -7.71
CA PHE A 180 -4.18 -4.44 -7.21
C PHE A 180 -3.83 -3.37 -8.22
N SER A 181 -3.81 -2.11 -7.77
CA SER A 181 -3.35 -1.01 -8.61
C SER A 181 -2.59 0.01 -7.78
N HIS A 182 -1.63 0.69 -8.39
CA HIS A 182 -0.96 1.79 -7.71
C HIS A 182 -1.94 2.93 -7.41
N SER A 183 -2.80 3.26 -8.39
CA SER A 183 -3.73 4.39 -8.32
C SER A 183 -5.13 3.94 -7.90
N PRO A 184 -5.79 4.63 -6.96
CA PRO A 184 -7.17 4.32 -6.58
C PRO A 184 -8.22 4.75 -7.62
N ASN A 185 -7.83 5.49 -8.66
CA ASN A 185 -8.76 6.07 -9.65
C ASN A 185 -8.97 5.17 -10.88
N VAL A 186 -8.49 3.92 -10.84
CA VAL A 186 -8.72 2.96 -11.92
C VAL A 186 -10.17 2.49 -11.95
N ILE A 187 -10.73 2.27 -13.15
CA ILE A 187 -12.11 1.80 -13.30
C ILE A 187 -12.18 0.34 -12.89
N ASN A 188 -12.75 0.05 -11.72
CA ASN A 188 -12.85 -1.32 -11.24
C ASN A 188 -14.19 -1.65 -10.58
N ARG A 189 -14.47 -2.95 -10.43
CA ARG A 189 -15.57 -3.52 -9.65
C ARG A 189 -15.02 -4.58 -8.69
N GLY A 190 -15.72 -4.82 -7.59
CA GLY A 190 -15.30 -5.79 -6.58
C GLY A 190 -14.33 -5.18 -5.57
N ILE A 191 -13.18 -5.82 -5.35
CA ILE A 191 -12.24 -5.48 -4.28
C ILE A 191 -10.96 -4.90 -4.90
N LEU A 192 -10.63 -3.66 -4.55
CA LEU A 192 -9.43 -2.97 -5.02
C LEU A 192 -8.52 -2.60 -3.85
N PHE A 193 -7.25 -2.97 -3.96
CA PHE A 193 -6.18 -2.50 -3.10
C PHE A 193 -5.31 -1.50 -3.87
N SER A 194 -5.12 -0.31 -3.28
CA SER A 194 -4.32 0.76 -3.89
C SER A 194 -3.45 1.54 -2.91
N GLY A 195 -2.50 2.31 -3.45
CA GLY A 195 -1.60 3.19 -2.71
C GLY A 195 -1.70 4.64 -3.17
N LYS A 196 -0.56 5.28 -3.43
CA LYS A 196 -0.39 6.63 -4.02
C LYS A 196 -0.74 7.80 -3.11
N THR A 197 -1.91 7.80 -2.46
CA THR A 197 -2.43 9.00 -1.79
C THR A 197 -1.94 9.17 -0.35
N MET A 198 -1.17 8.20 0.17
CA MET A 198 -0.59 8.22 1.51
C MET A 198 -1.60 8.51 2.63
N ASN A 199 -2.86 8.06 2.46
CA ASN A 199 -3.99 8.42 3.31
C ASN A 199 -4.14 9.94 3.53
N GLY A 200 -3.88 10.73 2.49
CA GLY A 200 -3.99 12.17 2.51
C GLY A 200 -2.76 12.90 3.05
N LYS A 201 -1.66 12.21 3.39
CA LYS A 201 -0.35 12.75 3.84
C LYS A 201 -0.41 13.66 5.08
N VAL A 202 -1.12 14.79 5.03
CA VAL A 202 -1.41 15.69 6.15
C VAL A 202 -2.93 15.88 6.28
N ASN A 203 -3.51 15.33 7.34
CA ASN A 203 -4.93 15.46 7.65
C ASN A 203 -5.13 16.45 8.81
N VAL A 204 -5.78 17.57 8.53
CA VAL A 204 -6.10 18.60 9.53
C VAL A 204 -7.47 18.30 10.12
N PRO A 205 -7.63 18.25 11.46
CA PRO A 205 -8.93 18.03 12.09
C PRO A 205 -9.99 19.00 11.55
N LEU A 206 -11.20 18.48 11.27
CA LEU A 206 -12.37 19.19 10.71
C LEU A 206 -12.24 19.69 9.26
N ILE A 207 -11.03 19.87 8.74
CA ILE A 207 -10.79 20.31 7.35
C ILE A 207 -10.60 19.10 6.43
N GLY A 208 -9.99 18.04 6.95
CA GLY A 208 -9.61 16.86 6.17
C GLY A 208 -8.21 17.00 5.59
N SER A 209 -7.96 16.29 4.50
CA SER A 209 -6.64 16.27 3.88
C SER A 209 -6.34 17.57 3.13
N ILE A 210 -5.07 18.02 3.22
CA ILE A 210 -4.57 19.16 2.43
C ILE A 210 -3.73 18.72 1.22
N TYR A 211 -3.46 17.42 1.08
CA TYR A 211 -2.84 16.80 -0.10
C TYR A 211 -3.86 15.87 -0.76
N PHE A 212 -3.72 15.55 -2.04
CA PHE A 212 -4.61 14.57 -2.71
C PHE A 212 -6.11 14.88 -2.52
N GLN A 213 -6.51 16.16 -2.51
CA GLN A 213 -7.88 16.59 -2.17
C GLN A 213 -8.94 16.04 -3.15
N ASP A 214 -8.54 15.80 -4.40
CA ASP A 214 -9.39 15.26 -5.46
C ASP A 214 -9.29 13.72 -5.58
N GLU A 215 -8.59 13.06 -4.66
CA GLU A 215 -8.40 11.60 -4.67
C GLU A 215 -8.90 10.95 -3.36
N PRO A 216 -9.22 9.64 -3.37
CA PRO A 216 -9.54 8.91 -2.16
C PRO A 216 -8.36 8.88 -1.17
N THR A 217 -8.61 9.23 0.09
CA THR A 217 -7.58 9.32 1.15
C THR A 217 -7.92 8.50 2.39
N LYS A 218 -9.09 7.84 2.42
CA LYS A 218 -9.51 6.99 3.53
C LYS A 218 -9.04 5.57 3.30
N PHE A 219 -8.59 4.91 4.38
CA PHE A 219 -8.20 3.50 4.36
C PHE A 219 -9.23 2.57 3.70
N TYR A 220 -10.53 2.79 3.93
CA TYR A 220 -11.58 2.00 3.30
C TYR A 220 -12.70 2.91 2.78
N THR A 221 -13.11 2.67 1.54
CA THR A 221 -14.24 3.35 0.89
C THR A 221 -15.12 2.33 0.19
N LYS A 222 -16.39 2.27 0.59
CA LYS A 222 -17.40 1.44 -0.06
C LYS A 222 -18.24 2.28 -1.02
N SER A 223 -18.41 1.78 -2.24
CA SER A 223 -19.36 2.31 -3.24
C SER A 223 -20.27 1.19 -3.75
N LYS A 224 -21.18 1.50 -4.67
CA LYS A 224 -22.19 0.54 -5.16
C LYS A 224 -21.59 -0.78 -5.64
N ASN A 225 -20.45 -0.73 -6.32
CA ASN A 225 -19.83 -1.91 -6.96
C ASN A 225 -18.35 -2.07 -6.61
N LEU A 226 -17.82 -1.32 -5.64
CA LEU A 226 -16.39 -1.30 -5.33
C LEU A 226 -16.15 -1.14 -3.83
N ASP A 227 -15.35 -2.04 -3.29
CA ASP A 227 -14.70 -1.98 -1.98
C ASP A 227 -13.23 -1.60 -2.19
N LEU A 228 -12.89 -0.33 -1.93
CA LEU A 228 -11.53 0.21 -2.07
C LEU A 228 -10.82 0.20 -0.72
N TYR A 229 -9.65 -0.46 -0.66
CA TYR A 229 -8.73 -0.46 0.46
C TYR A 229 -7.44 0.28 0.07
N LEU A 230 -7.11 1.31 0.84
CA LEU A 230 -5.94 2.16 0.60
C LEU A 230 -4.86 1.93 1.64
N THR A 231 -3.67 1.56 1.18
CA THR A 231 -2.47 1.68 2.01
C THR A 231 -2.01 3.14 2.01
N ALA A 232 -1.49 3.60 3.16
CA ALA A 232 -0.84 4.90 3.21
C ALA A 232 0.60 4.86 2.67
N GLY A 233 1.07 3.74 2.15
CA GLY A 233 2.47 3.55 1.83
C GLY A 233 3.36 3.43 3.07
N VAL A 234 4.62 3.06 2.87
CA VAL A 234 5.57 2.80 3.97
C VAL A 234 6.60 3.92 4.12
N GLY A 235 7.07 4.50 3.02
CA GLY A 235 7.97 5.64 2.96
C GLY A 235 7.23 6.98 2.89
N THR A 236 7.95 8.09 2.74
CA THR A 236 7.33 9.42 2.59
C THR A 236 8.08 10.21 1.53
N ASP A 237 7.38 10.63 0.48
CA ASP A 237 7.92 11.50 -0.57
C ASP A 237 8.11 12.94 -0.07
N SER A 238 8.89 13.72 -0.82
CA SER A 238 9.14 15.12 -0.50
C SER A 238 7.88 15.99 -0.62
N PRO A 239 7.61 16.91 0.34
CA PRO A 239 8.31 17.07 1.60
C PRO A 239 7.98 15.93 2.55
N GLN A 240 9.01 15.38 3.21
CA GLN A 240 8.86 14.26 4.14
C GLN A 240 8.16 14.71 5.42
N ILE A 241 6.83 14.79 5.39
CA ILE A 241 5.94 15.09 6.52
C ILE A 241 4.70 14.21 6.41
N ARG A 242 4.19 13.76 7.57
CA ARG A 242 2.89 13.10 7.68
C ARG A 242 2.14 13.61 8.89
N PHE A 243 0.83 13.85 8.82
CA PHE A 243 0.04 14.20 9.99
C PHE A 243 -1.28 13.45 9.99
N LEU A 244 -1.54 12.70 11.06
CA LEU A 244 -2.73 11.83 11.16
C LEU A 244 -2.88 10.94 9.90
N ALA A 245 -1.75 10.47 9.37
CA ALA A 245 -1.63 9.69 8.13
C ALA A 245 -0.44 8.72 8.22
N ASP A 246 -0.33 8.04 9.37
CA ASP A 246 0.79 7.13 9.66
C ASP A 246 0.99 6.10 8.53
N PRO A 247 2.25 5.78 8.16
CA PRO A 247 2.55 4.73 7.19
C PRO A 247 1.90 3.41 7.60
N ASN A 248 1.49 2.62 6.61
CA ASN A 248 0.93 1.31 6.90
C ASN A 248 1.14 0.29 5.78
N ILE A 249 1.01 -0.96 6.19
CA ILE A 249 0.82 -2.11 5.31
C ILE A 249 -0.58 -2.69 5.55
N ILE A 250 -1.10 -3.39 4.56
CA ILE A 250 -2.37 -4.12 4.66
C ILE A 250 -2.06 -5.60 4.75
N VAL A 251 -2.74 -6.31 5.63
CA VAL A 251 -2.71 -7.76 5.73
C VAL A 251 -4.12 -8.25 5.50
N VAL A 252 -4.31 -8.98 4.42
CA VAL A 252 -5.59 -9.56 4.06
C VAL A 252 -5.57 -11.03 4.46
N GLU A 253 -6.53 -11.45 5.27
CA GLU A 253 -6.83 -12.86 5.52
C GLU A 253 -8.04 -13.26 4.68
N LEU A 254 -7.86 -14.29 3.86
CA LEU A 254 -8.96 -14.90 3.10
C LEU A 254 -9.68 -15.93 3.97
N LYS A 255 -11.01 -15.92 3.96
CA LYS A 255 -11.82 -16.89 4.68
C LYS A 255 -12.86 -17.49 3.75
N SER A 256 -12.84 -18.81 3.61
CA SER A 256 -13.88 -19.51 2.85
C SER A 256 -15.17 -19.57 3.67
N SER A 257 -16.30 -19.28 3.02
CA SER A 257 -17.64 -19.40 3.63
C SER A 257 -18.38 -20.68 3.23
N LYS A 258 -17.75 -21.53 2.40
CA LYS A 258 -18.30 -22.82 1.95
C LYS A 258 -18.37 -23.86 3.06
#